data_AF-A0A967VHM7-F1
#
_entry.id   AF-A0A967VHM7-F1
#
_cell.length_a   1.000
_cell.length_b   1.000
_cell.length_c   1.000
_cell.angle_alpha   90.00
_cell.angle_beta   90.00
_cell.angle_gamma   90.00
#
_symmetry.space_group_name_H-M   'P 1'
#
loop_
_entity.id
_entity.type
_entity.pdbx_description
1 polymer ?
#
loop_
_entity_poly.entity_id
_entity_poly.type
_entity_poly.pdbx_seq_one_letter_code
_entity_poly.pdbx_strand_id
1 'polypeptide(L)' 'NITGNQSLAWGIIAAGQAAKLPVFYASYPITPASDILHELSKHKNFGVRTFQAEDEIAAVGAAVGASFAG' A
#
# COMPACT_ATOMS: atom_id res chain seq x y z
N ASN A 1 -8.30 11.49 -16.92
CA ASN A 1 -8.35 12.16 -15.60
C ASN A 1 -7.94 11.14 -14.56
N ILE A 2 -7.06 11.47 -13.62
CA ILE A 2 -6.59 10.57 -12.54
C ILE A 2 -6.80 11.28 -11.21
N THR A 3 -7.25 10.56 -10.19
CA THR A 3 -7.44 11.12 -8.83
C THR A 3 -6.11 11.18 -8.08
N GLY A 4 -6.03 12.00 -7.02
CA GLY A 4 -4.85 12.05 -6.15
C GLY A 4 -4.49 10.70 -5.52
N ASN A 5 -5.49 9.97 -5.03
CA ASN A 5 -5.30 8.63 -4.44
C ASN A 5 -4.77 7.62 -5.45
N GLN A 6 -5.29 7.63 -6.69
CA GLN A 6 -4.76 6.79 -7.75
C GLN A 6 -3.32 7.17 -8.07
N SER A 7 -3.01 8.46 -8.26
CA SER A 7 -1.63 8.91 -8.51
C SER A 7 -0.66 8.48 -7.41
N LEU A 8 -1.08 8.54 -6.13
CA LEU A 8 -0.28 8.07 -5.00
C LEU A 8 -0.05 6.55 -5.05
N ALA A 9 -1.07 5.75 -5.31
CA ALA A 9 -0.93 4.31 -5.46
C ALA A 9 0.08 3.93 -6.55
N TRP A 10 -0.01 4.58 -7.72
CA TRP A 10 0.95 4.40 -8.80
C TRP A 10 2.36 4.88 -8.44
N GLY A 11 2.49 5.97 -7.69
CA GLY A 11 3.77 6.45 -7.17
C GLY A 11 4.44 5.46 -6.22
N ILE A 12 3.68 4.81 -5.33
CA ILE A 12 4.20 3.76 -4.43
C ILE A 12 4.69 2.55 -5.24
N ILE A 13 3.93 2.12 -6.25
CA ILE A 13 4.35 1.03 -7.16
C ILE A 13 5.65 1.40 -7.88
N ALA A 14 5.70 2.61 -8.45
CA ALA A 14 6.88 3.10 -9.15
C ALA A 14 8.10 3.15 -8.23
N ALA A 15 7.94 3.57 -6.97
CA ALA A 15 9.01 3.58 -5.97
C ALA A 15 9.52 2.16 -5.67
N GLY A 16 8.62 1.18 -5.46
CA GLY A 16 9.00 -0.22 -5.24
C GLY A 16 9.77 -0.82 -6.43
N GLN A 17 9.28 -0.57 -7.65
CA GLN A 17 9.95 -1.00 -8.88
C GLN A 17 11.34 -0.35 -9.06
N ALA A 18 11.45 0.97 -8.81
CA ALA A 18 12.72 1.69 -8.89
C ALA A 18 13.73 1.21 -7.82
N ALA A 19 13.26 0.93 -6.60
CA ALA A 19 14.07 0.40 -5.51
C ALA A 19 14.38 -1.10 -5.66
N LYS A 20 13.72 -1.80 -6.60
CA LYS A 20 13.75 -3.27 -6.75
C LYS A 20 13.37 -4.01 -5.46
N LEU A 21 12.38 -3.47 -4.74
CA LEU A 21 11.85 -4.04 -3.51
C LEU A 21 10.35 -4.33 -3.66
N PRO A 22 9.84 -5.38 -3.00
CA PRO A 22 8.40 -5.60 -2.91
C PRO A 22 7.75 -4.44 -2.13
N VAL A 23 6.47 -4.19 -2.42
CA VAL A 23 5.69 -3.19 -1.69
C VAL A 23 4.77 -3.92 -0.73
N PHE A 24 4.88 -3.61 0.55
CA PHE A 24 3.87 -3.99 1.55
C PHE A 24 3.08 -2.75 1.96
N TYR A 25 1.78 -2.78 1.72
CA TYR A 25 0.87 -1.69 2.08
C TYR A 25 -0.15 -2.18 3.12
N ALA A 26 0.00 -1.73 4.36
CA ALA A 26 -0.96 -1.98 5.43
C ALA A 26 -1.86 -0.77 5.68
N SER A 27 -3.16 -0.99 5.80
CA SER A 27 -4.13 0.09 6.00
C SER A 27 -5.39 -0.42 6.70
N TYR A 28 -6.05 0.49 7.42
CA TYR A 28 -7.43 0.35 7.86
C TYR A 28 -8.33 1.20 6.94
N PRO A 29 -9.41 0.66 6.35
CA PRO A 29 -10.25 1.40 5.42
C PRO A 29 -10.96 2.58 6.08
N ILE A 30 -10.63 3.80 5.67
CA ILE A 30 -11.30 5.04 6.05
C ILE A 30 -11.46 5.95 4.84
N THR A 31 -12.63 6.57 4.66
CA THR A 31 -12.85 7.52 3.56
C THR A 31 -12.12 8.84 3.81
N PRO A 32 -11.39 9.41 2.84
CA PRO A 32 -11.26 8.97 1.43
C PRO A 32 -10.05 8.06 1.14
N ALA A 33 -9.22 7.71 2.12
CA ALA A 33 -7.95 7.00 1.91
C ALA A 33 -8.10 5.55 1.40
N SER A 34 -9.25 4.90 1.65
CA SER A 34 -9.52 3.52 1.23
C SER A 34 -9.29 3.26 -0.27
N ASP A 35 -9.42 4.28 -1.12
CA ASP A 35 -9.19 4.13 -2.56
C ASP A 35 -7.74 3.76 -2.89
N ILE A 36 -6.76 4.14 -2.05
CA ILE A 36 -5.35 3.75 -2.22
C ILE A 36 -5.22 2.23 -2.01
N LEU A 37 -5.83 1.70 -0.95
CA LEU A 37 -5.87 0.26 -0.68
C LEU A 37 -6.53 -0.50 -1.83
N HIS A 38 -7.69 -0.02 -2.29
CA HIS A 38 -8.41 -0.63 -3.41
C HIS A 38 -7.58 -0.62 -4.69
N GLU A 39 -6.92 0.50 -5.01
CA GLU A 39 -6.11 0.59 -6.21
C GLU A 39 -4.88 -0.31 -6.14
N LEU A 40 -4.11 -0.27 -5.04
CA LEU A 40 -2.93 -1.13 -4.85
C LEU A 40 -3.28 -2.62 -4.86
N SER A 41 -4.46 -3.02 -4.37
CA SER A 41 -4.88 -4.43 -4.33
C SER A 41 -4.99 -5.09 -5.71
N LYS A 42 -5.21 -4.28 -6.77
CA LYS A 42 -5.31 -4.74 -8.17
C LYS A 42 -3.94 -5.04 -8.79
N HIS A 43 -2.86 -4.52 -8.19
CA HIS A 43 -1.53 -4.44 -8.80
C HIS A 43 -0.53 -5.45 -8.22
N LYS A 44 -0.99 -6.64 -7.82
CA LYS A 44 -0.16 -7.72 -7.26
C LYS A 44 0.99 -8.15 -8.18
N ASN A 45 0.80 -8.02 -9.49
CA ASN A 45 1.80 -8.36 -10.50
C ASN A 45 3.07 -7.49 -10.42
N PHE A 46 3.00 -6.33 -9.73
CA PHE A 46 4.15 -5.46 -9.47
C PHE A 46 4.82 -5.72 -8.11
N GLY A 47 4.55 -6.88 -7.49
CA GLY A 47 5.13 -7.21 -6.18
C GLY A 47 4.47 -6.46 -5.02
N VAL A 48 3.26 -5.95 -5.22
CA VAL A 48 2.46 -5.30 -4.17
C VAL A 48 1.70 -6.35 -3.37
N ARG A 49 1.80 -6.27 -2.04
CA ARG A 49 0.97 -7.00 -1.08
C ARG A 49 0.22 -5.99 -0.23
N THR A 50 -1.10 -6.06 -0.25
CA THR A 50 -1.95 -5.26 0.62
C THR A 50 -2.37 -6.06 1.85
N PHE A 51 -2.44 -5.38 3.00
CA PHE A 51 -2.93 -5.91 4.26
C PHE A 51 -3.99 -4.97 4.83
N GLN A 52 -5.20 -5.48 4.99
CA GLN A 52 -6.27 -4.75 5.66
C GLN A 52 -6.24 -5.11 7.14
N ALA A 53 -5.89 -4.15 7.98
CA ALA A 53 -5.88 -4.32 9.43
C ALA A 53 -7.26 -4.07 10.05
N GLU A 54 -7.43 -4.42 11.32
CA GLU A 54 -8.62 -4.17 12.14
C GLU A 54 -8.75 -2.72 12.60
N ASP A 55 -7.63 -2.03 12.78
CA ASP A 55 -7.55 -0.62 13.18
C ASP A 55 -6.25 0.02 12.67
N GLU A 56 -6.11 1.34 12.85
CA GLU A 56 -4.95 2.10 12.39
C GLU A 56 -3.66 1.71 13.12
N ILE A 57 -3.74 1.26 14.38
CA ILE A 57 -2.59 0.87 15.21
C ILE A 57 -2.01 -0.45 14.69
N ALA A 58 -2.86 -1.42 14.40
CA ALA A 58 -2.48 -2.67 13.78
C ALA A 58 -1.94 -2.47 12.36
N ALA A 59 -2.51 -1.54 11.59
CA ALA A 59 -2.01 -1.18 10.26
C ALA A 59 -0.57 -0.65 10.31
N VAL A 60 -0.29 0.33 11.18
CA VAL A 60 1.07 0.88 11.31
C VAL A 60 2.04 -0.14 11.92
N GLY A 61 1.59 -0.96 12.87
CA GLY A 61 2.39 -2.04 13.45
C GLY A 61 2.81 -3.07 12.39
N ALA A 62 1.88 -3.48 11.52
CA ALA A 62 2.18 -4.37 10.40
C ALA A 62 3.15 -3.74 9.39
N ALA A 63 3.00 -2.45 9.08
CA ALA A 63 3.91 -1.73 8.18
C ALA A 63 5.35 -1.68 8.74
N VAL A 64 5.50 -1.37 10.02
CA VAL A 64 6.80 -1.38 10.71
C VAL A 64 7.38 -2.79 10.72
N GLY A 65 6.60 -3.80 11.07
CA GLY A 65 7.04 -5.20 11.05
C GLY A 65 7.52 -5.66 9.68
N ALA A 66 6.80 -5.29 8.61
CA ALA A 66 7.22 -5.56 7.24
C ALA A 66 8.55 -4.87 6.90
N SER A 67 8.74 -3.61 7.32
CA SER A 67 10.00 -2.90 7.10
C SER A 67 11.22 -3.58 7.75
N PHE A 68 11.05 -4.25 8.90
CA PHE A 68 12.12 -5.01 9.54
C PHE A 68 12.34 -6.39 8.90
N ALA A 69 11.33 -6.94 8.22
CA ALA A 69 11.40 -8.24 7.57
C ALA A 69 12.11 -8.20 6.19
N GLY A 70 12.24 -7.00 5.60
CA GLY A 70 12.79 -6.79 4.26
C GLY A 70 11.73 -6.79 3.16
#